data_AF-A0A812VGN4-F1
#
_entry.id   AF-A0A812VGN4-F1
#
_cell.length_a   1.000
_cell.length_b   1.000
_cell.length_c   1.000
_cell.angle_alpha   90.00
_cell.angle_beta   90.00
_cell.angle_gamma   90.00
#
_symmetry.space_group_name_H-M   'P 1'
#
loop_
_entity.id
_entity.type
_entity.pdbx_description
1 polymer ?
#
loop_
_entity_poly.entity_id
_entity_poly.type
_entity_poly.pdbx_seq_one_letter_code
_entity_poly.pdbx_strand_id
1 'polypeptide(L)'
;MMLGRGGATPVVGLVGARASSVSGPIATLAAVQKVPQISMASTSPSLSNKAAYPFFLRTVPPDSLQALALWQWILKFDVPLATCLYSSESYGQGLFNEILDLAREERQPDRLQGRAIRYMPREFSHEEATGLLFSHPSIRTARYRLYVATSS
;
A
#
# COMPACT_ATOMS: atom_id res chain seq x y z
N MET A 1 -15.42 -29.51 -11.35
CA MET A 1 -15.29 -28.53 -12.44
C MET A 1 -16.62 -27.78 -12.52
N MET A 2 -16.70 -26.51 -12.13
CA MET A 2 -17.95 -25.75 -12.26
C MET A 2 -17.99 -25.07 -13.62
N LEU A 3 -19.02 -25.43 -14.40
CA LEU A 3 -19.36 -24.91 -15.71
C LEU A 3 -19.63 -23.39 -15.62
N GLY A 4 -19.19 -22.62 -16.62
CA GLY A 4 -19.60 -21.23 -16.76
C GLY A 4 -21.13 -21.16 -16.86
N ARG A 5 -21.73 -20.20 -16.16
CA ARG A 5 -23.20 -19.99 -16.12
C ARG A 5 -23.73 -19.94 -17.58
N GLY A 6 -24.60 -20.88 -17.96
CA GLY A 6 -25.20 -20.93 -19.30
C GLY A 6 -24.47 -21.76 -20.38
N GLY A 7 -23.53 -22.64 -20.00
CA GLY A 7 -22.80 -23.49 -20.97
C GLY A 7 -21.52 -22.86 -21.51
N ALA A 8 -21.10 -21.72 -20.95
CA ALA A 8 -19.82 -21.10 -21.28
C ALA A 8 -18.65 -21.86 -20.65
N THR A 9 -17.48 -21.81 -21.30
CA THR A 9 -16.23 -22.32 -20.74
C THR A 9 -15.92 -21.65 -19.39
N PRO A 10 -15.60 -22.41 -18.33
CA PRO A 10 -15.26 -21.85 -17.02
C PRO A 10 -14.08 -20.88 -17.10
N VAL A 11 -14.12 -19.80 -16.31
CA VAL A 11 -12.96 -18.93 -16.11
C VAL A 11 -11.94 -19.70 -15.28
N VAL A 12 -10.74 -19.89 -15.82
CA VAL A 12 -9.66 -20.66 -15.18
C VAL A 12 -8.63 -19.79 -14.46
N GLY A 13 -8.68 -18.47 -14.65
CA GLY A 13 -7.76 -17.52 -14.02
C GLY A 13 -8.16 -16.07 -14.30
N LEU A 14 -7.68 -15.18 -13.44
CA LEU A 14 -7.83 -13.73 -13.55
C LEU A 14 -6.46 -13.08 -13.66
N VAL A 15 -6.30 -12.10 -14.56
CA VAL A 15 -5.09 -11.27 -14.64
C VAL A 15 -5.46 -9.86 -14.17
N GLY A 16 -4.64 -9.29 -13.29
CA GLY A 16 -4.90 -8.02 -12.62
C GLY A 16 -5.38 -8.20 -11.18
N ALA A 17 -6.00 -7.19 -10.55
CA ALA A 17 -6.10 -5.82 -11.03
C ALA A 17 -4.78 -5.06 -10.84
N ARG A 18 -4.75 -3.78 -11.24
CA ARG A 18 -3.59 -2.90 -11.07
C ARG A 18 -3.49 -2.38 -9.64
N ALA A 19 -4.50 -1.65 -9.18
CA ALA A 19 -4.55 -1.10 -7.83
C ALA A 19 -4.82 -2.19 -6.78
N SER A 20 -4.04 -2.19 -5.69
CA SER A 20 -4.23 -3.14 -4.58
C SER A 20 -5.62 -3.07 -3.96
N SER A 21 -6.18 -1.86 -3.87
CA SER A 21 -7.53 -1.61 -3.34
C SER A 21 -8.63 -2.27 -4.15
N VAL A 22 -8.38 -2.53 -5.44
CA VAL A 22 -9.28 -3.26 -6.34
C VAL A 22 -8.95 -4.76 -6.32
N SER A 23 -7.66 -5.12 -6.27
CA SER A 23 -7.23 -6.52 -6.24
C SER A 23 -7.72 -7.28 -5.00
N GLY A 24 -7.79 -6.64 -3.83
CA GLY A 24 -8.25 -7.28 -2.60
C GLY A 24 -9.68 -7.85 -2.72
N PRO A 25 -10.69 -7.02 -3.04
CA PRO A 25 -12.06 -7.51 -3.27
C PRO A 25 -12.17 -8.58 -4.36
N ILE A 26 -11.42 -8.45 -5.47
CA ILE A 26 -11.40 -9.48 -6.53
C ILE A 26 -10.82 -10.79 -5.99
N ALA A 27 -9.75 -10.73 -5.21
CA ALA A 27 -9.09 -11.91 -4.64
C ALA A 27 -10.01 -12.66 -3.68
N THR A 28 -10.78 -11.93 -2.87
CA THR A 28 -11.81 -12.51 -2.00
C THR A 28 -12.86 -13.27 -2.81
N LEU A 29 -13.37 -12.68 -3.89
CA LEU A 29 -14.35 -13.34 -4.75
C LEU A 29 -13.75 -14.55 -5.49
N ALA A 30 -12.53 -14.40 -6.00
CA ALA A 30 -11.80 -15.44 -6.72
C ALA A 30 -11.54 -16.65 -5.81
N ALA A 31 -11.28 -16.43 -4.52
CA ALA A 31 -11.09 -17.49 -3.54
C ALA A 31 -12.35 -18.35 -3.32
N VAL A 32 -13.55 -17.75 -3.35
CA VAL A 32 -14.82 -18.50 -3.28
C VAL A 32 -14.95 -19.47 -4.46
N GLN A 33 -14.54 -19.03 -5.66
CA GLN A 33 -14.59 -19.83 -6.88
C GLN A 33 -13.34 -20.70 -7.09
N LYS A 34 -12.34 -20.62 -6.20
CA LYS A 34 -11.04 -21.29 -6.32
C LYS A 34 -10.33 -20.99 -7.65
N VAL A 35 -10.45 -19.75 -8.11
CA VAL A 35 -9.82 -19.28 -9.35
C VAL A 35 -8.57 -18.46 -8.99
N PRO A 36 -7.39 -18.76 -9.54
CA PRO A 36 -6.20 -17.97 -9.30
C PRO A 36 -6.33 -16.57 -9.91
N GLN A 37 -5.89 -15.56 -9.16
CA GLN A 37 -5.71 -14.20 -9.64
C GLN A 37 -4.22 -13.86 -9.65
N ILE A 38 -3.69 -13.34 -10.76
CA ILE A 38 -2.30 -12.93 -10.90
C ILE A 38 -2.24 -11.44 -11.22
N SER A 39 -1.74 -10.62 -10.30
CA SER A 39 -1.53 -9.18 -10.54
C SER A 39 -0.09 -8.86 -10.94
N MET A 40 0.08 -7.92 -11.85
CA MET A 40 1.38 -7.37 -12.26
C MET A 40 1.75 -6.04 -11.58
N ALA A 41 0.89 -5.50 -10.70
CA ALA A 41 1.11 -4.17 -10.12
C ALA A 41 0.59 -3.98 -8.69
N SER A 42 -0.20 -4.91 -8.13
CA SER A 42 -0.72 -4.78 -6.77
C SER A 42 0.32 -5.22 -5.73
N THR A 43 0.94 -4.24 -5.09
CA THR A 43 2.10 -4.47 -4.20
C THR A 43 1.78 -4.41 -2.71
N SER A 44 0.56 -4.00 -2.32
CA SER A 44 0.16 -3.94 -0.90
C SER A 44 0.59 -5.21 -0.12
N PRO A 45 1.23 -5.06 1.06
CA PRO A 45 1.72 -6.18 1.85
C PRO A 45 0.60 -7.13 2.28
N SER A 46 -0.60 -6.58 2.55
CA SER A 46 -1.79 -7.32 2.97
C SER A 46 -2.19 -8.46 2.02
N LEU A 47 -1.98 -8.29 0.71
CA LEU A 47 -2.27 -9.29 -0.32
C LEU A 47 -1.35 -10.53 -0.26
N SER A 48 -0.30 -10.48 0.58
CA SER A 48 0.60 -11.61 0.82
C SER A 48 0.02 -12.60 1.84
N ASN A 49 -1.01 -12.23 2.61
CA ASN A 49 -1.64 -13.10 3.60
C ASN A 49 -2.40 -14.24 2.89
N LYS A 50 -1.82 -15.45 2.88
CA LYS A 50 -2.43 -16.63 2.22
C LYS A 50 -3.61 -17.23 2.97
N ALA A 51 -3.80 -16.90 4.25
CA ALA A 51 -5.03 -17.28 4.94
C ALA A 51 -6.22 -16.45 4.45
N ALA A 52 -6.00 -15.16 4.14
CA ALA A 52 -7.03 -14.27 3.60
C ALA A 52 -7.18 -14.38 2.08
N TYR A 53 -6.06 -14.51 1.35
CA TYR A 53 -6.00 -14.50 -0.12
C TYR A 53 -5.27 -15.75 -0.67
N PRO A 54 -5.82 -16.96 -0.47
CA PRO A 54 -5.15 -18.21 -0.83
C PRO A 54 -4.88 -18.38 -2.34
N PHE A 55 -5.70 -17.74 -3.19
CA PHE A 55 -5.59 -17.81 -4.66
C PHE A 55 -5.00 -16.55 -5.31
N PHE A 56 -4.56 -15.57 -4.52
CA PHE A 56 -3.90 -14.39 -5.06
C PHE A 56 -2.41 -14.65 -5.28
N LEU A 57 -1.90 -14.23 -6.42
CA LEU A 57 -0.51 -14.28 -6.83
C LEU A 57 -0.14 -12.94 -7.46
N ARG A 58 1.16 -12.62 -7.52
CA ARG A 58 1.65 -11.46 -8.22
C ARG A 58 3.06 -11.67 -8.75
N THR A 59 3.42 -10.94 -9.79
CA THR A 59 4.75 -10.97 -10.42
C THR A 59 5.70 -9.90 -9.87
N VAL A 60 5.22 -9.05 -8.96
CA VAL A 60 5.97 -7.96 -8.33
C VAL A 60 6.14 -8.20 -6.83
N PRO A 61 7.22 -7.69 -6.22
CA PRO A 61 7.41 -7.83 -4.78
C PRO A 61 6.35 -7.07 -3.94
N PRO A 62 6.12 -7.48 -2.68
CA PRO A 62 5.38 -6.66 -1.72
C PRO A 62 6.10 -5.34 -1.41
N ASP A 63 5.32 -4.34 -1.01
CA ASP A 63 5.85 -3.09 -0.48
C ASP A 63 6.61 -3.24 0.84
N SER A 64 6.53 -4.39 1.54
CA SER A 64 7.36 -4.65 2.73
C SER A 64 8.86 -4.59 2.41
N LEU A 65 9.26 -4.94 1.18
CA LEU A 65 10.64 -4.76 0.73
C LEU A 65 10.99 -3.28 0.51
N GLN A 66 10.04 -2.51 -0.04
CA GLN A 66 10.23 -1.06 -0.19
C GLN A 66 10.25 -0.35 1.18
N ALA A 67 9.41 -0.78 2.12
CA ALA A 67 9.37 -0.28 3.49
C ALA A 67 10.72 -0.50 4.19
N LEU A 68 11.28 -1.70 4.06
CA LEU A 68 12.61 -2.03 4.59
C LEU A 68 13.68 -1.10 4.03
N ALA A 69 13.69 -0.88 2.70
CA ALA A 69 14.65 0.01 2.07
C ALA A 69 14.51 1.47 2.56
N LEU A 70 13.27 1.97 2.70
CA LEU A 70 13.01 3.32 3.21
C LEU A 70 13.43 3.48 4.67
N TRP A 71 13.16 2.49 5.51
CA TRP A 71 13.58 2.50 6.91
C TRP A 71 15.11 2.47 7.04
N GLN A 72 15.78 1.59 6.30
CA GLN A 72 17.25 1.56 6.27
C GLN A 72 17.85 2.88 5.78
N TRP A 73 17.20 3.56 4.83
CA TRP A 73 17.62 4.88 4.38
C TRP A 73 17.50 5.93 5.50
N ILE A 74 16.38 5.95 6.24
CA ILE A 74 16.18 6.84 7.41
C ILE A 74 17.30 6.65 8.44
N LEU A 75 17.64 5.40 8.75
CA LEU A 75 18.73 5.06 9.67
C LEU A 75 20.10 5.49 9.14
N LYS A 76 20.40 5.17 7.87
CA LYS A 76 21.71 5.44 7.25
C LYS A 76 22.06 6.94 7.22
N PHE A 77 21.07 7.79 7.01
CA PHE A 77 21.26 9.24 6.91
C PHE A 77 20.90 9.99 8.19
N ASP A 78 20.64 9.25 9.27
CA ASP A 78 20.23 9.77 10.57
C ASP A 78 19.12 10.84 10.48
N VAL A 79 18.06 10.54 9.72
CA VAL A 79 16.94 11.46 9.55
C VAL A 79 16.18 11.54 10.88
N PRO A 80 16.13 12.71 11.54
CA PRO A 80 15.59 12.80 12.91
C PRO A 80 14.08 12.61 12.94
N LEU A 81 13.38 13.07 11.89
CA LEU A 81 11.94 12.93 11.72
C LEU A 81 11.61 12.84 10.23
N ALA A 82 10.90 11.79 9.83
CA ALA A 82 10.36 11.61 8.50
C ALA A 82 8.82 11.64 8.54
N THR A 83 8.23 12.55 7.76
CA THR A 83 6.78 12.68 7.62
C THR A 83 6.31 12.03 6.33
N CYS A 84 5.56 10.93 6.43
CA CYS A 84 4.99 10.19 5.31
C CYS A 84 3.57 10.67 5.01
N LEU A 85 3.35 11.22 3.82
CA LEU A 85 2.02 11.34 3.25
C LEU A 85 1.69 10.07 2.47
N TYR A 86 0.50 9.49 2.67
CA TYR A 86 0.11 8.27 1.95
C TYR A 86 -1.38 8.25 1.64
N SER A 87 -1.77 7.59 0.56
CA SER A 87 -3.19 7.37 0.23
C SER A 87 -3.85 6.47 1.27
N SER A 88 -5.06 6.83 1.70
CA SER A 88 -5.83 6.11 2.73
C SER A 88 -6.41 4.76 2.26
N GLU A 89 -5.87 4.19 1.18
CA GLU A 89 -6.27 2.89 0.66
C GLU A 89 -5.18 1.84 0.92
N SER A 90 -5.49 0.57 0.66
CA SER A 90 -4.69 -0.59 1.03
C SER A 90 -3.20 -0.56 0.62
N TYR A 91 -2.86 0.11 -0.48
CA TYR A 91 -1.50 0.25 -0.97
C TYR A 91 -0.74 1.28 -0.13
N GLY A 92 -1.15 2.55 -0.16
CA GLY A 92 -0.46 3.63 0.57
C GLY A 92 -0.44 3.40 2.07
N GLN A 93 -1.57 3.03 2.66
CA GLN A 93 -1.64 2.71 4.09
C GLN A 93 -0.83 1.46 4.45
N GLY A 94 -0.82 0.46 3.57
CA GLY A 94 -0.04 -0.77 3.75
C GLY A 94 1.45 -0.49 3.83
N LEU A 95 2.00 0.27 2.87
CA LEU A 95 3.42 0.65 2.89
C LEU A 95 3.79 1.43 4.16
N PHE A 96 2.98 2.43 4.54
CA PHE A 96 3.27 3.22 5.74
C PHE A 96 3.29 2.36 7.01
N ASN A 97 2.34 1.44 7.16
CA ASN A 97 2.27 0.56 8.32
C ASN A 97 3.52 -0.33 8.42
N GLU A 98 4.03 -0.88 7.32
CA GLU A 98 5.26 -1.68 7.33
C GLU A 98 6.47 -0.85 7.79
N ILE A 99 6.60 0.41 7.34
CA ILE A 99 7.69 1.29 7.79
C ILE A 99 7.54 1.56 9.30
N LEU A 100 6.31 1.81 9.76
CA LEU A 100 6.03 2.07 11.17
C LEU A 100 6.32 0.84 12.05
N ASP A 101 6.01 -0.36 11.57
CA ASP A 101 6.28 -1.60 12.29
C ASP A 101 7.79 -1.85 12.40
N LEU A 102 8.56 -1.65 11.33
CA LEU A 102 10.03 -1.68 11.37
C LEU A 102 10.60 -0.66 12.38
N ALA A 103 10.05 0.55 12.42
CA ALA A 103 10.47 1.55 13.40
C ALA A 103 10.12 1.17 14.84
N ARG A 104 9.00 0.47 15.07
CA ARG A 104 8.63 -0.06 16.38
C ARG A 104 9.55 -1.18 16.81
N GLU A 105 9.91 -2.09 15.90
CA GLU A 105 10.87 -3.17 16.14
C GLU A 105 12.23 -2.62 16.60
N GLU A 106 12.69 -1.55 15.95
CA GLU A 106 13.92 -0.82 16.32
C GLU A 106 13.74 0.18 17.48
N ARG A 107 12.56 0.23 18.11
CA ARG A 107 12.21 1.12 19.24
C ARG A 107 12.39 2.61 18.94
N GLN A 108 12.16 3.01 17.70
CA GLN A 108 12.25 4.40 17.22
C GLN A 108 10.98 4.90 16.49
N PRO A 109 9.74 4.60 16.96
CA PRO A 109 8.53 4.99 16.26
C PRO A 109 8.37 6.52 16.13
N ASP A 110 8.93 7.30 17.07
CA ASP A 110 8.82 8.76 17.10
C ASP A 110 9.55 9.45 15.95
N ARG A 111 10.43 8.73 15.23
CA ARG A 111 11.09 9.22 14.01
C ARG A 111 10.15 9.27 12.81
N LEU A 112 8.94 8.72 12.92
CA LEU A 112 7.97 8.66 11.84
C LEU A 112 6.68 9.39 12.20
N GLN A 113 6.14 10.12 11.23
CA GLN A 113 4.80 10.67 11.29
C GLN A 113 4.03 10.31 10.02
N GLY A 114 2.83 9.77 10.18
CA GLY A 114 1.96 9.42 9.06
C GLY A 114 0.79 10.39 8.90
N ARG A 115 0.48 10.76 7.66
CA ARG A 115 -0.74 11.49 7.31
C ARG A 115 -1.40 10.84 6.11
N ALA A 116 -2.54 10.22 6.37
CA ALA A 116 -3.39 9.68 5.32
C ALA A 116 -4.05 10.83 4.54
N ILE A 117 -4.00 10.76 3.22
CA ILE A 117 -4.74 11.61 2.29
C ILE A 117 -5.81 10.78 1.59
N ARG A 118 -6.94 11.41 1.28
CA ARG A 118 -8.05 10.71 0.63
C ARG A 118 -7.63 10.19 -0.74
N TYR A 119 -7.83 8.90 -0.98
CA TYR A 119 -7.63 8.29 -2.29
C TYR A 119 -8.79 8.63 -3.24
N MET A 120 -8.47 9.09 -4.46
CA MET A 120 -9.43 9.52 -5.50
C MET A 120 -10.55 10.46 -4.99
N PRO A 121 -10.24 11.69 -4.58
CA PRO A 121 -11.26 12.67 -4.24
C PRO A 121 -12.05 13.09 -5.50
N ARG A 122 -13.34 13.43 -5.34
CA ARG A 122 -14.18 13.93 -6.45
C ARG A 122 -13.70 15.28 -6.99
N GLU A 123 -13.08 16.07 -6.13
CA GLU A 123 -12.45 17.35 -6.44
C GLU A 123 -11.04 17.30 -5.85
N PHE A 124 -10.01 17.55 -6.66
CA PHE A 124 -8.63 17.60 -6.18
C PHE A 124 -8.26 19.05 -5.90
N SER A 125 -8.15 19.43 -4.63
CA SER A 125 -7.65 20.74 -4.23
C SER A 125 -6.17 20.67 -3.87
N HIS A 126 -5.35 21.43 -4.60
CA HIS A 126 -3.93 21.58 -4.28
C HIS A 126 -3.73 22.19 -2.87
N GLU A 127 -4.65 23.06 -2.43
CA GLU A 127 -4.64 23.67 -1.08
C GLU A 127 -4.89 22.65 0.02
N GLU A 128 -5.67 21.60 -0.23
CA GLU A 128 -5.93 20.58 0.78
C GLU A 128 -4.68 19.69 0.99
N ALA A 129 -4.03 19.28 -0.11
CA ALA A 129 -2.79 18.53 -0.07
C ALA A 129 -1.64 19.34 0.56
N THR A 130 -1.48 20.61 0.18
CA THR A 130 -0.48 21.51 0.77
C THR A 130 -0.82 21.93 2.20
N GLY A 131 -2.09 22.13 2.53
CA GLY A 131 -2.57 22.41 3.88
C GLY A 131 -2.27 21.26 4.83
N LEU A 132 -2.52 20.01 4.43
CA LEU A 132 -2.10 18.82 5.19
C LEU A 132 -0.57 18.73 5.32
N LEU A 133 0.16 19.11 4.27
CA LEU A 133 1.62 19.16 4.28
C LEU A 133 2.19 20.18 5.26
N PHE A 134 1.57 21.36 5.41
CA PHE A 134 2.17 22.50 6.12
C PHE A 134 1.48 22.86 7.44
N SER A 135 0.43 22.13 7.81
CA SER A 135 -0.33 22.36 9.05
C SER A 135 0.41 21.94 10.32
N HIS A 136 1.45 21.09 10.24
CA HIS A 136 2.18 20.64 11.43
C HIS A 136 3.42 21.52 11.72
N PRO A 137 3.61 22.02 12.96
CA PRO A 137 4.75 22.87 13.33
C PRO A 137 6.12 22.24 13.02
N SER A 138 6.23 20.92 13.19
CA SER A 138 7.45 20.12 12.96
C SER A 138 7.91 20.08 11.50
N ILE A 139 7.01 20.27 10.54
CA ILE A 139 7.34 20.20 9.11
C ILE A 139 8.12 21.44 8.66
N ARG A 140 7.96 22.56 9.37
CA ARG A 140 8.70 23.80 9.12
C ARG A 140 10.15 23.73 9.60
N THR A 141 10.48 22.83 10.53
CA THR A 141 11.80 22.74 11.18
C THR A 141 12.61 21.48 10.84
N ALA A 142 12.03 20.48 10.17
CA ALA A 142 12.72 19.25 9.81
C ALA A 142 13.80 19.47 8.72
N ARG A 143 15.03 19.00 8.99
CA ARG A 143 16.19 19.05 8.06
C ARG A 143 16.02 18.20 6.80
N TYR A 144 15.22 17.13 6.85
CA TYR A 144 14.93 16.26 5.71
C TYR A 144 13.44 15.94 5.67
N ARG A 145 12.86 15.98 4.47
CA ARG A 145 11.43 15.72 4.22
C ARG A 145 11.34 14.58 3.22
N LEU A 146 10.84 13.42 3.66
CA LEU A 146 10.65 12.26 2.80
C LEU A 146 9.17 12.14 2.43
N TYR A 147 8.81 12.61 1.23
CA TYR A 147 7.46 12.49 0.70
C TYR A 147 7.33 11.18 -0.06
N VAL A 148 6.72 10.17 0.57
CA VAL A 148 6.46 8.88 -0.06
C VAL A 148 5.10 8.94 -0.77
N ALA A 149 5.03 9.68 -1.88
CA ALA A 149 3.84 9.67 -2.73
C ALA A 149 3.78 8.36 -3.51
N THR A 150 2.78 7.54 -3.24
CA THR A 150 2.60 6.26 -3.92
C THR A 150 1.26 6.25 -4.64
N SER A 151 1.28 6.20 -5.97
CA SER A 151 0.09 6.09 -6.83
C SER A 151 0.00 4.71 -7.45
N SER A 152 -1.22 4.22 -7.68
CA SER A 152 -1.48 2.94 -8.37
C SER A 152 -1.89 3.10 -9.84
#